data_AF-A0A1E7LJG7-F1
#
_entry.id   AF-A0A1E7LJG7-F1
#
_cell.length_a   1.000
_cell.length_b   1.000
_cell.length_c   1.000
_cell.angle_alpha   90.00
_cell.angle_beta   90.00
_cell.angle_gamma   90.00
#
_symmetry.space_group_name_H-M   'P 1'
#
loop_
_entity.id
_entity.type
_entity.pdbx_description
1 polymer ?
#
loop_
_entity_poly.entity_id
_entity_poly.type
_entity_poly.pdbx_seq_one_letter_code
_entity_poly.pdbx_strand_id
1 'polypeptide(L)'
;MSDNDKFAEWLRSARSASGLSQGKVADAMNAEGFVFYQQTIAKVESGERPVRLDEATALARIFGVDLGDALGTTAGGGSKHAPPAEGDAPTLPVSARVIEKLRGARRANSVSARALAEAMTSAGYPIQRSVIANVESGRRAEISVDHLVAAAKALGLDPSALLRRVTEPCPHCHGTVPEGFTCNTCGGAA
;
A
#
# COMPACT_ATOMS: atom_id res chain seq x y z
N MET A 1 -12.13 -8.77 -10.07
CA MET A 1 -11.46 -7.47 -10.21
C MET A 1 -10.36 -7.42 -9.17
N SER A 2 -9.10 -7.31 -9.59
CA SER A 2 -7.92 -7.19 -8.73
C SER A 2 -7.88 -5.81 -8.05
N ASP A 3 -7.03 -5.62 -7.04
CA ASP A 3 -6.87 -4.30 -6.41
C ASP A 3 -6.02 -3.36 -7.29
N ASN A 4 -5.13 -3.91 -8.11
CA ASN A 4 -4.53 -3.20 -9.23
C ASN A 4 -5.59 -2.67 -10.22
N ASP A 5 -6.63 -3.44 -10.55
CA ASP A 5 -7.70 -3.00 -11.47
C ASP A 5 -8.46 -1.81 -10.87
N LYS A 6 -8.79 -1.87 -9.57
CA LYS A 6 -9.44 -0.76 -8.86
C LYS A 6 -8.56 0.49 -8.86
N PHE A 7 -7.27 0.32 -8.56
CA PHE A 7 -6.32 1.42 -8.58
C PHE A 7 -6.18 2.02 -9.98
N ALA A 8 -6.16 1.18 -11.02
CA ALA A 8 -6.08 1.60 -12.42
C ALA A 8 -7.33 2.39 -12.86
N GLU A 9 -8.52 1.95 -12.45
CA GLU A 9 -9.77 2.68 -12.65
C GLU A 9 -9.76 4.03 -11.93
N TRP A 10 -9.36 4.04 -10.66
CA TRP A 10 -9.21 5.26 -9.88
C TRP A 10 -8.23 6.23 -10.54
N LEU A 11 -7.05 5.77 -10.96
CA LEU A 11 -6.02 6.59 -11.60
C LEU A 11 -6.54 7.24 -12.88
N ARG A 12 -7.23 6.46 -13.73
CA ARG A 12 -7.84 6.96 -14.96
C ARG A 12 -8.89 8.04 -14.66
N SER A 13 -9.72 7.81 -13.64
CA SER A 13 -10.75 8.76 -13.20
C SER A 13 -10.14 10.05 -12.68
N ALA A 14 -9.19 9.96 -11.75
CA ALA A 14 -8.48 11.10 -11.17
C ALA A 14 -7.77 11.93 -12.24
N ARG A 15 -7.01 11.28 -13.13
CA ARG A 15 -6.34 11.95 -14.25
C ARG A 15 -7.32 12.71 -15.15
N SER A 16 -8.42 12.07 -15.52
CA SER A 16 -9.42 12.66 -16.42
C SER A 16 -10.15 13.83 -15.77
N ALA A 17 -10.49 13.72 -14.49
CA ALA A 17 -11.08 14.80 -13.70
C ALA A 17 -10.15 16.02 -13.56
N SER A 18 -8.84 15.79 -13.48
CA SER A 18 -7.83 16.86 -13.45
C SER A 18 -7.45 17.41 -14.83
N GLY A 19 -8.02 16.89 -15.92
CA GLY A 19 -7.70 17.33 -17.29
C GLY A 19 -6.27 17.03 -17.74
N LEU A 20 -5.57 16.11 -17.06
CA LEU A 20 -4.18 15.78 -17.35
C LEU A 20 -4.08 14.72 -18.45
N SER A 21 -3.09 14.88 -19.35
CA SER A 21 -2.71 13.80 -20.27
C SER A 21 -1.90 12.73 -19.55
N GLN A 22 -1.87 11.51 -20.08
CA GLN A 22 -1.01 10.45 -19.57
C GLN A 22 0.48 10.86 -19.56
N GLY A 23 0.89 11.68 -20.54
CA GLY A 23 2.25 12.25 -20.59
C GLY A 23 2.52 13.20 -19.42
N LYS A 24 1.56 14.06 -19.05
CA LYS A 24 1.71 14.95 -17.90
C LYS A 24 1.80 14.21 -16.57
N VAL A 25 1.08 13.10 -16.41
CA VAL A 25 1.23 12.24 -15.22
C VAL A 25 2.60 11.56 -15.21
N ALA A 26 3.09 11.10 -16.37
CA ALA A 26 4.44 10.55 -16.47
C ALA A 26 5.51 11.59 -16.12
N ASP A 27 5.39 12.83 -16.60
CA ASP A 27 6.29 13.93 -16.25
C ASP A 27 6.33 14.16 -14.73
N ALA A 28 5.16 14.18 -14.07
CA ALA A 28 5.05 14.33 -12.61
C ALA A 28 5.69 13.15 -11.86
N MET A 29 5.51 11.91 -12.33
CA MET A 29 6.19 10.74 -11.76
C MET A 29 7.71 10.81 -11.93
N ASN A 30 8.21 11.32 -13.05
CA ASN A 30 9.65 11.52 -13.25
C ASN A 30 10.21 12.60 -12.32
N ALA A 31 9.44 13.65 -12.03
CA ALA A 31 9.82 14.67 -11.05
C ALA A 31 9.93 14.11 -9.61
N GLU A 32 9.15 13.07 -9.28
CA GLU A 32 9.26 12.31 -8.02
C GLU A 32 10.40 11.26 -8.03
N GLY A 33 11.20 11.19 -9.11
CA GLY A 33 12.37 10.32 -9.21
C GLY A 33 12.11 8.92 -9.76
N PHE A 34 10.91 8.65 -10.29
CA PHE A 34 10.60 7.39 -10.96
C PHE A 34 10.93 7.45 -12.46
N VAL A 35 11.09 6.31 -13.12
CA VAL A 35 11.27 6.26 -14.58
C VAL A 35 9.94 5.88 -15.23
N PHE A 36 9.18 6.87 -15.68
CA PHE A 36 7.86 6.68 -16.26
C PHE A 36 7.77 7.30 -17.66
N TYR A 37 7.11 6.59 -18.57
CA TYR A 37 6.74 7.10 -19.88
C TYR A 37 5.23 7.14 -20.00
N GLN A 38 4.70 7.92 -20.95
CA GLN A 38 3.26 7.96 -21.24
C GLN A 38 2.68 6.55 -21.43
N GLN A 39 3.38 5.67 -22.15
CA GLN A 39 2.95 4.28 -22.36
C GLN A 39 2.93 3.44 -21.08
N THR A 40 3.80 3.75 -20.10
CA THR A 40 3.77 3.11 -18.78
C THR A 40 2.48 3.46 -18.06
N ILE A 41 2.07 4.73 -18.07
CA ILE A 41 0.80 5.17 -17.50
C ILE A 41 -0.38 4.48 -18.22
N ALA A 42 -0.35 4.43 -19.56
CA ALA A 42 -1.39 3.76 -20.33
C ALA A 42 -1.57 2.29 -19.94
N LYS A 43 -0.47 1.55 -19.77
CA LYS A 43 -0.49 0.13 -19.35
C LYS A 43 -0.93 -0.06 -17.90
N VAL A 44 -0.62 0.89 -17.02
CA VAL A 44 -1.13 0.87 -15.63
C VAL A 44 -2.64 1.11 -15.66
N GLU A 45 -3.12 2.12 -16.37
CA GLU A 45 -4.56 2.41 -16.48
C GLU A 45 -5.33 1.25 -17.11
N SER A 46 -4.79 0.57 -18.13
CA SER A 46 -5.45 -0.59 -18.75
C SER A 46 -5.40 -1.87 -17.90
N GLY A 47 -4.64 -1.89 -16.80
CA GLY A 47 -4.43 -3.09 -15.98
C GLY A 47 -3.45 -4.10 -16.59
N GLU A 48 -2.86 -3.80 -17.76
CA GLU A 48 -1.83 -4.65 -18.39
C GLU A 48 -0.54 -4.72 -17.56
N ARG A 49 -0.27 -3.71 -16.74
CA ARG A 49 0.91 -3.65 -15.87
C ARG A 49 0.47 -3.47 -14.41
N PRO A 50 0.83 -4.41 -13.50
CA PRO A 50 0.63 -4.20 -12.08
C PRO A 50 1.49 -3.04 -11.57
N VAL A 51 0.96 -2.25 -10.64
CA VAL A 51 1.66 -1.11 -10.08
C VAL A 51 2.41 -1.52 -8.80
N ARG A 52 3.65 -1.03 -8.65
CA ARG A 52 4.41 -1.21 -7.41
C ARG A 52 3.89 -0.30 -6.32
N LEU A 53 4.09 -0.66 -5.06
CA LEU A 53 3.53 0.10 -3.95
C LEU A 53 4.10 1.53 -3.86
N ASP A 54 5.40 1.70 -4.09
CA ASP A 54 6.02 3.02 -4.12
C ASP A 54 5.51 3.87 -5.29
N GLU A 55 5.34 3.26 -6.47
CA GLU A 55 4.75 3.91 -7.65
C GLU A 55 3.29 4.33 -7.38
N ALA A 56 2.48 3.45 -6.80
CA ALA A 56 1.08 3.72 -6.48
C ALA A 56 0.93 4.84 -5.45
N THR A 57 1.83 4.89 -4.46
CA THR A 57 1.86 5.95 -3.46
C THR A 57 2.23 7.30 -4.06
N ALA A 58 3.23 7.32 -4.96
CA ALA A 58 3.61 8.54 -5.67
C ALA A 58 2.48 9.04 -6.59
N LEU A 59 1.83 8.14 -7.32
CA LEU A 59 0.65 8.46 -8.14
C LEU A 59 -0.49 9.03 -7.28
N ALA A 60 -0.81 8.43 -6.13
CA ALA A 60 -1.81 8.95 -5.20
C ALA A 60 -1.47 10.38 -4.73
N ARG A 61 -0.20 10.61 -4.38
CA ARG A 61 0.31 11.92 -3.95
C ARG A 61 0.19 12.99 -5.03
N ILE A 62 0.45 12.67 -6.29
CA ILE A 62 0.30 13.62 -7.43
C ILE A 62 -1.12 14.19 -7.48
N PHE A 63 -2.13 13.40 -7.08
CA PHE A 63 -3.53 13.82 -7.01
C PHE A 63 -3.98 14.29 -5.62
N GLY A 64 -3.06 14.42 -4.66
CA GLY A 64 -3.32 14.93 -3.32
C GLY A 64 -4.15 14.01 -2.42
N VAL A 65 -4.17 12.71 -2.70
CA VAL A 65 -4.91 11.71 -1.91
C VAL A 65 -3.97 10.65 -1.33
N ASP A 66 -4.42 10.01 -0.25
CA ASP A 66 -3.72 8.85 0.29
C ASP A 66 -4.01 7.58 -0.52
N LEU A 67 -3.05 6.66 -0.58
CA LEU A 67 -3.23 5.42 -1.33
C LEU A 67 -4.39 4.56 -0.78
N GLY A 68 -4.68 4.63 0.52
CA GLY A 68 -5.86 3.95 1.09
C GLY A 68 -7.18 4.46 0.51
N ASP A 69 -7.30 5.76 0.30
CA ASP A 69 -8.47 6.39 -0.33
C ASP A 69 -8.55 6.00 -1.81
N ALA A 70 -7.42 5.98 -2.52
CA ALA A 70 -7.35 5.53 -3.92
C ALA A 70 -7.78 4.07 -4.11
N LEU A 71 -7.59 3.22 -3.09
CA LEU A 71 -8.04 1.83 -3.08
C LEU A 71 -9.50 1.66 -2.60
N GLY A 72 -10.14 2.74 -2.14
CA GLY A 72 -11.50 2.72 -1.60
C GLY A 72 -11.63 1.97 -0.27
N THR A 73 -10.55 1.90 0.54
CA THR A 73 -10.55 1.12 1.80
C THR A 73 -10.91 1.94 3.03
N THR A 74 -11.09 3.25 2.93
CA THR A 74 -11.42 4.09 4.08
C THR A 74 -12.92 4.13 4.36
N ALA A 75 -13.33 3.54 5.49
CA ALA A 75 -14.73 3.54 5.97
C ALA A 75 -15.19 4.88 6.59
N GLY A 76 -14.38 5.94 6.54
CA GLY A 76 -14.79 7.24 7.07
C GLY A 76 -13.69 8.30 6.98
N GLY A 77 -13.96 9.34 6.19
CA GLY A 77 -13.18 10.58 6.15
C GLY A 77 -12.06 10.54 5.11
N GLY A 78 -12.33 11.04 3.91
CA GLY A 78 -11.30 11.33 2.91
C GLY A 78 -10.27 12.27 3.52
N SER A 79 -9.14 11.71 3.90
CA SER A 79 -8.04 12.49 4.44
C SER A 79 -7.32 13.03 3.21
N LYS A 80 -7.44 14.33 2.97
CA LYS A 80 -6.55 14.99 2.02
C LYS A 80 -5.14 14.66 2.48
N HIS A 81 -4.31 14.11 1.58
CA HIS A 81 -2.91 13.91 1.90
C HIS A 81 -2.36 15.30 2.24
N ALA A 82 -2.08 15.55 3.53
CA ALA A 82 -1.36 16.76 3.91
C ALA A 82 0.00 16.65 3.20
N PRO A 83 0.38 17.64 2.38
CA PRO A 83 1.68 17.59 1.72
C PRO A 83 2.74 17.33 2.80
N PRO A 84 3.74 16.48 2.54
CA PRO A 84 4.74 16.15 3.54
C PRO A 84 5.28 17.46 4.10
N ALA A 85 5.18 17.64 5.43
CA ALA A 85 5.75 18.80 6.10
C ALA A 85 7.21 18.93 5.63
N GLU A 86 7.66 20.13 5.28
CA GLU A 86 9.01 20.36 4.75
C GLU A 86 10.04 19.65 5.66
N GLY A 87 10.68 18.60 5.14
CA GLY A 87 11.60 17.72 5.91
C GLY A 87 11.10 16.29 6.20
N ASP A 88 9.85 15.93 5.88
CA ASP A 88 9.24 14.61 6.13
C ASP A 88 9.39 13.62 4.96
N ALA A 89 10.40 13.81 4.12
CA ALA A 89 10.77 12.82 3.10
C ALA A 89 11.00 11.48 3.82
N PRO A 90 10.20 10.44 3.55
CA PRO A 90 10.35 9.19 4.26
C PRO A 90 11.75 8.66 3.99
N THR A 91 12.56 8.53 5.04
CA THR A 91 13.95 8.02 4.96
C THR A 91 14.03 6.59 4.42
N LEU A 92 12.90 5.88 4.38
CA LEU A 92 12.74 4.54 3.81
C LEU A 92 11.62 4.52 2.74
N PRO A 93 11.78 3.72 1.66
CA PRO A 93 10.70 3.44 0.71
C PRO A 93 9.43 2.96 1.42
N VAL A 94 8.27 3.29 0.87
CA VAL A 94 6.97 2.89 1.42
C VAL A 94 6.87 1.38 1.47
N SER A 95 7.34 0.69 0.43
CA SER A 95 7.46 -0.78 0.41
C SER A 95 8.21 -1.31 1.63
N ALA A 96 9.40 -0.79 1.93
CA ALA A 96 10.22 -1.26 3.03
C ALA A 96 9.50 -1.10 4.40
N ARG A 97 8.88 0.07 4.63
CA ARG A 97 8.11 0.34 5.84
C ARG A 97 6.90 -0.60 5.98
N VAL A 98 6.17 -0.81 4.89
CA VAL A 98 5.00 -1.70 4.87
C VAL A 98 5.40 -3.16 5.09
N ILE A 99 6.52 -3.59 4.51
CA ILE A 99 7.07 -4.94 4.70
C ILE A 99 7.42 -5.17 6.18
N GLU A 100 8.06 -4.21 6.83
CA GLU A 100 8.39 -4.29 8.25
C GLU A 100 7.13 -4.42 9.11
N LYS A 101 6.11 -3.59 8.83
CA LYS A 101 4.81 -3.65 9.50
C LYS A 101 4.08 -4.97 9.29
N LEU A 102 4.05 -5.47 8.05
CA LEU A 102 3.47 -6.77 7.72
C LEU A 102 4.16 -7.89 8.49
N ARG A 103 5.50 -7.88 8.53
CA ARG A 103 6.30 -8.84 9.29
C ARG A 103 5.99 -8.76 10.79
N GLY A 104 5.86 -7.55 11.34
CA GLY A 104 5.50 -7.30 12.73
C GLY A 104 4.10 -7.85 13.07
N ALA A 105 3.08 -7.43 12.32
CA ALA A 105 1.71 -7.87 12.49
C ALA A 105 1.57 -9.39 12.35
N ARG A 106 2.24 -9.99 11.36
CA ARG A 106 2.25 -11.44 11.17
C ARG A 106 2.81 -12.17 12.40
N ARG A 107 3.91 -11.68 12.97
CA ARG A 107 4.54 -12.28 14.16
C ARG A 107 3.71 -12.09 15.43
N ALA A 108 3.11 -10.92 15.63
CA ALA A 108 2.22 -10.65 16.75
C ALA A 108 1.02 -11.62 16.76
N ASN A 109 0.49 -11.96 15.58
CA ASN A 109 -0.61 -12.92 15.43
C ASN A 109 -0.14 -14.38 15.33
N SER A 110 1.13 -14.69 15.61
CA SER A 110 1.71 -16.04 15.50
C SER A 110 1.51 -16.73 14.13
N VAL A 111 1.32 -15.95 13.07
CA VAL A 111 1.12 -16.46 11.71
C VAL A 111 2.49 -16.78 11.08
N SER A 112 2.66 -17.98 10.55
CA SER A 112 3.91 -18.32 9.84
C SER A 112 3.95 -17.70 8.43
N ALA A 113 5.14 -17.49 7.86
CA ALA A 113 5.26 -17.02 6.47
C ALA A 113 4.62 -17.99 5.46
N ARG A 114 4.54 -19.29 5.81
CA ARG A 114 3.83 -20.30 5.02
C ARG A 114 2.32 -20.08 5.10
N ALA A 115 1.79 -19.97 6.32
CA ALA A 115 0.36 -19.76 6.55
C ALA A 115 -0.12 -18.46 5.90
N LEU A 116 0.67 -17.38 5.94
CA LEU A 116 0.34 -16.14 5.24
C LEU A 116 0.26 -16.36 3.72
N ALA A 117 1.23 -17.05 3.11
CA ALA A 117 1.20 -17.33 1.67
C ALA A 117 -0.01 -18.20 1.26
N GLU A 118 -0.36 -19.19 2.08
CA GLU A 118 -1.53 -20.04 1.90
C GLU A 118 -2.83 -19.24 2.01
N ALA A 119 -2.92 -18.34 3.00
CA ALA A 119 -4.07 -17.46 3.18
C ALA A 119 -4.24 -16.47 2.00
N MET A 120 -3.14 -15.85 1.54
CA MET A 120 -3.15 -14.97 0.36
C MET A 120 -3.55 -15.73 -0.91
N THR A 121 -3.03 -16.95 -1.10
CA THR A 121 -3.39 -17.81 -2.23
C THR A 121 -4.86 -18.19 -2.18
N SER A 122 -5.37 -18.55 -1.01
CA SER A 122 -6.80 -18.87 -0.80
C SER A 122 -7.70 -17.66 -1.02
N ALA A 123 -7.19 -16.45 -0.81
CA ALA A 123 -7.88 -15.19 -1.07
C ALA A 123 -7.83 -14.75 -2.55
N GLY A 124 -7.22 -15.55 -3.44
CA GLY A 124 -7.17 -15.29 -4.88
C GLY A 124 -5.88 -14.60 -5.36
N TYR A 125 -4.84 -14.51 -4.52
CA TYR A 125 -3.53 -13.99 -4.90
C TYR A 125 -2.47 -15.10 -4.82
N PRO A 126 -2.21 -15.84 -5.92
CA PRO A 126 -1.29 -16.97 -5.90
C PRO A 126 0.13 -16.51 -5.60
N ILE A 127 0.68 -16.97 -4.47
CA ILE A 127 2.03 -16.59 -4.04
C ILE A 127 2.72 -17.74 -3.31
N GLN A 128 4.03 -17.89 -3.53
CA GLN A 128 4.83 -18.87 -2.82
C GLN A 128 5.37 -18.30 -1.50
N ARG A 129 5.50 -19.18 -0.49
CA ARG A 129 6.16 -18.86 0.79
C ARG A 129 7.56 -18.24 0.63
N SER A 130 8.30 -18.64 -0.40
CA SER A 130 9.63 -18.08 -0.72
C SER A 130 9.56 -16.58 -1.03
N VAL A 131 8.50 -16.11 -1.67
CA VAL A 131 8.29 -14.69 -1.98
C VAL A 131 8.08 -13.91 -0.68
N ILE A 132 7.23 -14.40 0.23
CA ILE A 132 7.05 -13.78 1.55
C ILE A 132 8.38 -13.70 2.29
N ALA A 133 9.14 -14.80 2.35
CA ALA A 133 10.43 -14.81 3.02
C ALA A 133 11.45 -13.84 2.40
N ASN A 134 11.49 -13.72 1.07
CA ASN A 134 12.40 -12.81 0.38
C ASN A 134 12.04 -11.34 0.60
N VAL A 135 10.75 -11.04 0.63
CA VAL A 135 10.22 -9.71 0.95
C VAL A 135 10.59 -9.34 2.38
N GLU A 136 10.26 -10.20 3.36
CA GLU A 136 10.52 -9.95 4.78
C GLU A 136 12.01 -9.91 5.16
N SER A 137 12.88 -10.56 4.38
CA SER A 137 14.33 -10.53 4.60
C SER A 137 15.02 -9.35 3.92
N GLY A 138 14.29 -8.52 3.16
CA GLY A 138 14.85 -7.44 2.36
C GLY A 138 15.59 -7.90 1.09
N ARG A 139 15.60 -9.21 0.78
CA ARG A 139 16.11 -9.71 -0.51
C ARG A 139 15.28 -9.21 -1.70
N ARG A 140 14.02 -8.87 -1.43
CA ARG A 140 13.14 -8.11 -2.32
C ARG A 140 12.55 -6.94 -1.53
N ALA A 141 13.04 -5.73 -1.78
CA ALA A 141 12.61 -4.53 -1.05
C ALA A 141 11.31 -3.89 -1.57
N GLU A 142 10.67 -4.48 -2.57
CA GLU A 142 9.50 -3.92 -3.26
C GLU A 142 8.35 -4.92 -3.35
N ILE A 143 7.13 -4.45 -3.11
CA ILE A 143 5.86 -5.19 -3.25
C ILE A 143 4.88 -4.43 -4.15
N SER A 144 3.89 -5.13 -4.69
CA SER A 144 2.79 -4.52 -5.46
C SER A 144 1.60 -4.14 -4.56
N VAL A 145 0.68 -3.35 -5.11
CA VAL A 145 -0.60 -3.04 -4.45
C VAL A 145 -1.39 -4.33 -4.13
N ASP A 146 -1.50 -5.26 -5.07
CA ASP A 146 -2.17 -6.56 -4.82
C ASP A 146 -1.53 -7.33 -3.66
N HIS A 147 -0.19 -7.32 -3.54
CA HIS A 147 0.49 -7.99 -2.44
C HIS A 147 0.10 -7.35 -1.10
N LEU A 148 0.12 -6.01 -1.02
CA LEU A 148 -0.30 -5.28 0.18
C LEU A 148 -1.73 -5.65 0.57
N VAL A 149 -2.69 -5.55 -0.36
CA VAL A 149 -4.10 -5.78 -0.04
C VAL A 149 -4.37 -7.25 0.30
N ALA A 150 -3.77 -8.19 -0.43
CA ALA A 150 -3.89 -9.61 -0.12
C ALA A 150 -3.30 -9.97 1.25
N ALA A 151 -2.15 -9.40 1.60
CA ALA A 151 -1.52 -9.64 2.90
C ALA A 151 -2.32 -9.00 4.05
N ALA A 152 -2.82 -7.78 3.85
CA ALA A 152 -3.69 -7.10 4.82
C ALA A 152 -4.95 -7.91 5.08
N LYS A 153 -5.64 -8.34 4.02
CA LYS A 153 -6.83 -9.21 4.09
C LYS A 153 -6.55 -10.53 4.80
N ALA A 154 -5.42 -11.18 4.49
CA ALA A 154 -5.03 -12.44 5.12
C ALA A 154 -4.72 -12.29 6.62
N LEU A 155 -4.29 -11.10 7.06
CA LEU A 155 -4.02 -10.78 8.46
C LEU A 155 -5.22 -10.13 9.17
N GLY A 156 -6.34 -9.92 8.47
CA GLY A 156 -7.51 -9.22 9.03
C GLY A 156 -7.28 -7.74 9.31
N LEU A 157 -6.33 -7.11 8.59
CA LEU A 157 -5.98 -5.70 8.74
C LEU A 157 -6.53 -4.86 7.59
N ASP A 158 -6.77 -3.58 7.87
CA ASP A 158 -7.04 -2.59 6.83
C ASP A 158 -5.73 -2.15 6.13
N PRO A 159 -5.67 -2.08 4.78
CA PRO A 159 -4.48 -1.61 4.06
C PRO A 159 -4.00 -0.22 4.50
N SER A 160 -4.91 0.69 4.87
CA SER A 160 -4.56 2.02 5.36
C SER A 160 -3.72 1.97 6.63
N ALA A 161 -3.94 0.99 7.50
CA ALA A 161 -3.19 0.85 8.75
C ALA A 161 -1.72 0.47 8.53
N LEU A 162 -1.44 -0.28 7.47
CA LEU A 162 -0.09 -0.61 7.04
C LEU A 162 0.60 0.61 6.41
N LEU A 163 -0.12 1.43 5.66
CA LEU A 163 0.39 2.62 4.98
C LEU A 163 0.73 3.78 5.93
N ARG A 164 -0.05 3.93 7.01
CA ARG A 164 0.08 4.96 8.05
C ARG A 164 1.51 5.09 8.59
N ARG A 165 1.98 6.27 9.03
CA ARG A 165 3.31 6.38 9.64
C ARG A 165 3.26 5.93 11.11
N VAL A 166 4.40 5.50 11.68
CA VAL A 166 4.49 5.08 13.10
C VAL A 166 4.30 6.28 14.03
N THR A 167 4.67 7.49 13.57
CA THR A 167 4.47 8.75 14.27
C THR A 167 3.00 9.13 14.45
N GLU A 168 2.11 8.55 13.63
CA GLU A 168 0.67 8.78 13.76
C GLU A 168 0.08 7.78 14.75
N PRO A 169 -0.63 8.22 15.81
CA PRO A 169 -1.33 7.32 16.70
C PRO A 169 -2.45 6.59 15.95
N CYS A 170 -2.73 5.34 16.33
CA CYS A 170 -3.82 4.59 15.70
C CYS A 170 -5.15 5.29 15.97
N PRO A 171 -6.00 5.54 14.96
CA PRO A 171 -7.30 6.16 15.21
C PRO A 171 -8.25 5.28 16.03
N HIS A 172 -7.93 3.99 16.17
CA HIS A 172 -8.73 3.02 16.92
C HIS A 172 -8.20 2.78 18.34
N CYS A 173 -6.92 2.41 18.49
CA CYS A 173 -6.34 2.14 19.81
C CYS A 173 -5.54 3.30 20.40
N HIS A 174 -5.29 4.37 19.64
CA HIS A 174 -4.44 5.51 20.05
C HIS A 174 -3.04 5.13 20.55
N GLY A 175 -2.55 3.95 20.16
CA GLY A 175 -1.25 3.41 20.63
C GLY A 175 -1.33 2.64 21.96
N THR A 176 -2.50 2.56 22.58
CA THR A 176 -2.72 1.83 23.84
C THR A 176 -3.67 0.65 23.60
N VAL A 177 -3.09 -0.55 23.52
CA VAL A 177 -3.85 -1.80 23.43
C VAL A 177 -3.95 -2.41 24.84
N PRO A 178 -5.11 -2.92 25.27
CA PRO A 178 -5.22 -3.62 26.56
C PRO A 178 -4.39 -4.91 26.59
N GLU A 179 -3.93 -5.30 27.78
CA GLU A 179 -3.13 -6.51 28.00
C GLU A 179 -3.86 -7.76 27.47
N GLY A 180 -3.18 -8.55 26.63
CA GLY A 180 -3.75 -9.76 26.04
C GLY A 180 -4.69 -9.53 24.84
N PHE A 181 -4.86 -8.27 24.38
CA PHE A 181 -5.62 -7.95 23.18
C PHE A 181 -4.71 -7.56 22.02
N THR A 182 -5.20 -7.76 20.79
CA THR A 182 -4.60 -7.23 19.56
C THR A 182 -5.59 -6.30 18.89
N CYS A 183 -5.14 -5.12 18.50
CA CYS A 183 -5.93 -4.18 17.72
C CYS A 183 -6.06 -4.68 16.28
N ASN A 184 -7.26 -5.07 15.87
CA ASN A 184 -7.53 -5.55 14.51
C ASN A 184 -7.34 -4.46 13.44
N THR A 185 -7.34 -3.18 13.83
CA THR A 185 -7.08 -2.09 12.88
C THR A 185 -5.59 -1.96 12.57
N CYS A 186 -4.73 -1.85 13.59
CA CYS A 186 -3.29 -1.56 13.38
C CYS A 186 -2.35 -2.75 13.62
N GLY A 187 -2.85 -3.87 14.13
CA GLY A 187 -2.05 -5.03 14.53
C GLY A 187 -1.21 -4.82 15.80
N GLY A 188 -1.41 -3.72 16.53
CA GLY A 188 -0.74 -3.48 17.82
C GLY A 188 -1.21 -4.46 18.89
N ALA A 189 -0.34 -4.87 19.80
CA ALA A 189 -0.63 -5.76 20.92
C ALA A 189 0.10 -5.28 22.19
N ALA A 190 -0.42 -5.64 23.36
CA ALA A 190 0.16 -5.35 24.67
C ALA A 190 0.31 -6.62 25.50
#